data_AF-A0A6V7JA23-F1
#
_entry.id   AF-A0A6V7JA23-F1
#
_cell.length_a   1.000
_cell.length_b   1.000
_cell.length_c   1.000
_cell.angle_alpha   90.00
_cell.angle_beta   90.00
_cell.angle_gamma   90.00
#
_symmetry.space_group_name_H-M   'P 1'
#
loop_
_entity.id
_entity.type
_entity.pdbx_description
1 polymer ?
#
loop_
_entity_poly.entity_id
_entity_poly.type
_entity_poly.pdbx_seq_one_letter_code
_entity_poly.pdbx_strand_id
1 'polypeptide(L)'
;KSDKHAVIKLVAKLMRSGLKSPYAACMLIRMTCKLLETSNDSSELLEFIESCLRHKSEMVVYEAAHALVNLNRSGIREIAPAISVLQLFCGSAKPALRFAAVRTLNKVAMTHPAAVTACNLDLENLITDSNRSIATLAITTLLKTGAESSVDRLMKQIATFVSEISDEFKVVVVQAIRSLCQKFPRKHAVLMNFLSAMLRDEGGLDYKAAIADTIIAVMEGNAEAKEAGLAHLCEFIEDCEHTSLAVRILHLLGQEGPTSKQPS
;
A
#
# COMPACT_ATOMS: atom_id res chain seq x y z
N LYS A 1 19.42 -36.40 1.98
CA LYS A 1 19.28 -35.38 0.91
C LYS A 1 18.94 -33.96 1.42
N SER A 2 18.98 -33.68 2.73
CA SER A 2 19.02 -32.32 3.27
C SER A 2 19.79 -32.34 4.59
N ASP A 3 21.12 -32.17 4.52
CA ASP A 3 21.93 -32.05 5.73
C ASP A 3 21.93 -30.58 6.16
N LYS A 4 21.06 -30.23 7.12
CA LYS A 4 20.95 -28.87 7.66
C LYS A 4 22.26 -28.37 8.26
N HIS A 5 23.06 -29.26 8.87
CA HIS A 5 24.34 -28.88 9.46
C HIS A 5 25.39 -28.54 8.40
N ALA A 6 25.37 -29.23 7.26
CA ALA A 6 26.22 -28.89 6.13
C ALA A 6 25.86 -27.51 5.56
N VAL A 7 24.56 -27.16 5.50
CA VAL A 7 24.10 -25.84 5.03
C VAL A 7 24.52 -24.74 6.00
N ILE A 8 24.36 -24.93 7.31
CA ILE A 8 24.79 -23.94 8.31
C ILE A 8 26.30 -23.69 8.22
N LYS A 9 27.12 -24.75 8.13
CA LYS A 9 28.57 -24.63 7.97
C LYS A 9 28.96 -23.92 6.67
N LEU A 10 28.26 -24.22 5.57
CA LEU A 10 28.48 -23.56 4.29
C LEU A 10 28.17 -22.06 4.39
N VAL A 11 27.01 -21.69 4.94
CA VAL A 11 26.60 -20.29 5.11
C VAL A 11 27.60 -19.54 5.99
N ALA A 12 27.97 -20.09 7.15
CA ALA A 12 28.96 -19.49 8.05
C ALA A 12 30.32 -19.28 7.38
N LYS A 13 30.77 -20.23 6.54
CA LYS A 13 32.01 -20.09 5.76
C LYS A 13 31.89 -18.99 4.70
N LEU A 14 30.78 -18.96 3.97
CA LEU A 14 30.57 -18.01 2.88
C LEU A 14 30.41 -16.57 3.37
N MET A 15 29.72 -16.37 4.50
CA MET A 15 29.58 -15.07 5.17
C MET A 15 30.93 -14.42 5.46
N ARG A 16 31.92 -15.21 5.89
CA ARG A 16 33.28 -14.71 6.19
C ARG A 16 34.14 -14.49 4.95
N SER A 17 33.90 -15.25 3.88
CA SER A 17 34.76 -15.24 2.69
C SER A 17 34.54 -14.06 1.75
N GLY A 18 33.42 -13.34 1.87
CA GLY A 18 33.07 -12.22 1.00
C GLY A 18 32.81 -12.65 -0.45
N LEU A 19 31.54 -12.74 -0.84
CA LEU A 19 31.17 -13.16 -2.19
C LEU A 19 31.39 -12.03 -3.21
N LYS A 20 32.13 -12.32 -4.29
CA LYS A 20 32.37 -11.35 -5.39
C LYS A 20 31.17 -11.15 -6.31
N SER A 21 30.30 -12.15 -6.44
CA SER A 21 29.13 -12.10 -7.33
C SER A 21 27.89 -11.58 -6.58
N PRO A 22 27.18 -10.57 -7.09
CA PRO A 22 25.98 -10.04 -6.46
C PRO A 22 24.84 -11.08 -6.42
N TYR A 23 24.75 -11.95 -7.42
CA TYR A 23 23.77 -13.05 -7.43
C TYR A 23 24.04 -14.07 -6.33
N ALA A 24 25.32 -14.39 -6.11
CA ALA A 24 25.72 -15.28 -5.03
C ALA A 24 25.42 -14.66 -3.67
N ALA A 25 25.66 -13.35 -3.51
CA ALA A 25 25.32 -12.63 -2.30
C ALA A 25 23.79 -12.62 -2.02
N CYS A 26 22.96 -12.39 -3.05
CA CYS A 26 21.50 -12.48 -2.90
C CYS A 26 21.04 -13.89 -2.51
N MET A 27 21.63 -14.93 -3.11
CA MET A 27 21.33 -16.32 -2.77
C MET A 27 21.75 -16.65 -1.34
N LEU A 28 22.89 -16.13 -0.88
CA LEU A 28 23.35 -16.28 0.49
C LEU A 28 22.38 -15.61 1.47
N ILE A 29 21.92 -14.37 1.20
CA ILE A 29 20.90 -13.69 2.02
C ILE A 29 19.65 -14.56 2.16
N ARG A 30 19.12 -15.11 1.05
CA ARG A 30 17.94 -16.00 1.08
C ARG A 30 18.17 -17.27 1.90
N MET A 31 19.37 -17.86 1.83
CA MET A 31 19.72 -19.02 2.64
C MET A 31 19.78 -18.64 4.13
N THR A 32 20.38 -17.49 4.45
CA THR A 32 20.45 -16.96 5.82
C THR A 32 19.06 -16.72 6.40
N CYS A 33 18.12 -16.13 5.64
CA CYS A 33 16.73 -15.96 6.09
C CYS A 33 16.03 -17.28 6.41
N LYS A 34 16.19 -18.30 5.55
CA LYS A 34 15.62 -19.63 5.81
C LYS A 34 16.21 -20.29 7.05
N LEU A 35 17.49 -20.07 7.34
CA LEU A 35 18.12 -20.57 8.57
C LEU A 35 17.60 -19.85 9.81
N LEU A 36 17.40 -18.52 9.72
CA LEU A 36 16.83 -17.68 10.79
C LEU A 36 15.43 -18.11 11.21
N GLU A 37 14.60 -18.63 10.30
CA GLU A 37 13.27 -19.16 10.65
C GLU A 37 13.35 -20.40 11.55
N THR A 38 14.42 -21.19 11.43
CA THR A 38 14.58 -22.48 12.13
C THR A 38 15.49 -22.45 13.34
N SER A 39 16.28 -21.39 13.51
CA SER A 39 17.35 -21.31 14.52
C SER A 39 16.95 -20.33 15.63
N ASN A 40 17.33 -20.61 16.88
CA ASN A 40 17.18 -19.65 17.99
C ASN A 40 18.37 -18.69 18.06
N ASP A 41 19.56 -19.15 17.68
CA ASP A 41 20.77 -18.32 17.68
C ASP A 41 20.84 -17.50 16.39
N SER A 42 20.44 -16.22 16.50
CA SER A 42 20.04 -15.39 15.35
C SER A 42 20.94 -14.18 15.11
N SER A 43 21.81 -13.82 16.07
CA SER A 43 22.54 -12.53 16.06
C SER A 43 23.52 -12.43 14.89
N GLU A 44 24.41 -13.41 14.71
CA GLU A 44 25.42 -13.37 13.63
C GLU A 44 24.78 -13.35 12.23
N LEU A 45 23.65 -14.04 12.07
CA LEU A 45 22.92 -14.11 10.80
C LEU A 45 22.22 -12.79 10.49
N LEU A 46 21.65 -12.11 11.50
CA LEU A 46 21.05 -10.79 11.36
C LEU A 46 22.11 -9.72 11.08
N GLU A 47 23.21 -9.70 11.83
CA GLU A 47 24.34 -8.78 11.62
C GLU A 47 24.90 -8.88 10.19
N PHE A 48 24.95 -10.10 9.64
CA PHE A 48 25.35 -10.28 8.25
C PHE A 48 24.36 -9.64 7.26
N ILE A 49 23.05 -9.83 7.43
CA ILE A 49 22.05 -9.23 6.56
C ILE A 49 22.10 -7.69 6.68
N GLU A 50 22.24 -7.16 7.89
CA GLU A 50 22.42 -5.72 8.11
C GLU A 50 23.69 -5.18 7.42
N SER A 51 24.81 -5.93 7.48
CA SER A 51 26.02 -5.55 6.77
C SER A 51 25.82 -5.49 5.24
N CYS A 52 24.93 -6.33 4.70
CA CYS A 52 24.61 -6.34 3.27
C CYS A 52 23.84 -5.09 2.81
N LEU A 53 23.23 -4.33 3.72
CA LEU A 53 22.58 -3.05 3.39
C LEU A 53 23.58 -2.00 2.89
N ARG A 54 24.87 -2.14 3.21
CA ARG A 54 25.96 -1.23 2.78
C ARG A 54 26.74 -1.77 1.58
N HIS A 55 26.22 -2.80 0.92
CA HIS A 55 26.91 -3.42 -0.21
C HIS A 55 26.96 -2.49 -1.43
N LYS A 56 28.00 -2.65 -2.27
CA LYS A 56 28.20 -1.81 -3.47
C LYS A 56 27.13 -2.00 -4.56
N SER A 57 26.50 -3.18 -4.58
CA SER A 57 25.47 -3.53 -5.55
C SER A 57 24.08 -3.25 -4.99
N GLU A 58 23.33 -2.37 -5.66
CA GLU A 58 21.94 -2.01 -5.30
C GLU A 58 21.01 -3.23 -5.23
N MET A 59 21.27 -4.26 -6.04
CA MET A 59 20.50 -5.52 -6.01
C MET A 59 20.65 -6.25 -4.67
N VAL A 60 21.88 -6.34 -4.15
CA VAL A 60 22.16 -6.98 -2.86
C VAL A 60 21.59 -6.15 -1.72
N VAL A 61 21.70 -4.83 -1.82
CA VAL A 61 21.14 -3.89 -0.85
C VAL A 61 19.61 -4.02 -0.78
N TYR A 62 18.93 -4.08 -1.93
CA TYR A 62 17.49 -4.30 -1.98
C TYR A 62 17.09 -5.68 -1.42
N GLU A 63 17.79 -6.75 -1.80
CA GLU A 63 17.50 -8.10 -1.30
C GLU A 63 17.66 -8.17 0.22
N ALA A 64 18.69 -7.52 0.78
CA ALA A 64 18.89 -7.42 2.22
C ALA A 64 17.76 -6.63 2.91
N ALA A 65 17.38 -5.46 2.37
CA ALA A 65 16.27 -4.67 2.92
C ALA A 65 14.94 -5.43 2.85
N HIS A 66 14.65 -6.05 1.70
CA HIS A 66 13.46 -6.87 1.50
C HIS A 66 13.43 -8.09 2.42
N ALA A 67 14.58 -8.73 2.65
CA ALA A 67 14.71 -9.83 3.61
C ALA A 67 14.35 -9.35 5.02
N LEU A 68 14.98 -8.28 5.52
CA LEU A 68 14.79 -7.78 6.88
C LEU A 68 13.32 -7.45 7.17
N VAL A 69 12.65 -6.75 6.26
CA VAL A 69 11.24 -6.34 6.48
C VAL A 69 10.23 -7.50 6.42
N ASN A 70 10.64 -8.66 5.88
CA ASN A 70 9.78 -9.84 5.75
C ASN A 70 10.10 -10.93 6.80
N LEU A 71 11.07 -10.71 7.68
CA LEU A 71 11.35 -11.66 8.75
C LEU A 71 10.20 -11.62 9.77
N ASN A 72 9.58 -12.77 10.04
CA ASN A 72 8.46 -12.87 10.99
C ASN A 72 8.81 -12.46 12.44
N ARG A 73 10.09 -12.24 12.74
CA ARG A 73 10.61 -11.89 14.06
C ARG A 73 11.10 -10.44 14.16
N SER A 74 11.08 -9.67 13.08
CA SER A 74 11.73 -8.36 13.07
C SER A 74 10.93 -7.32 13.85
N GLY A 75 11.51 -6.80 14.92
CA GLY A 75 10.98 -5.64 15.65
C GLY A 75 11.26 -4.32 14.92
N ILE A 76 10.56 -3.24 15.29
CA ILE A 76 10.69 -1.90 14.66
C ILE A 76 12.16 -1.43 14.56
N ARG A 77 13.01 -1.77 15.54
CA ARG A 77 14.44 -1.40 15.54
C ARG A 77 15.23 -2.06 14.42
N GLU A 78 14.92 -3.30 14.07
CA GLU A 78 15.63 -4.09 13.05
C GLU A 78 15.19 -3.69 11.63
N ILE A 79 13.94 -3.21 11.49
CA ILE A 79 13.38 -2.80 10.20
C ILE A 79 13.83 -1.37 9.83
N ALA A 80 14.17 -0.52 10.82
CA ALA A 80 14.52 0.88 10.57
C ALA A 80 15.66 1.09 9.55
N PRO A 81 16.80 0.35 9.60
CA PRO A 81 17.85 0.47 8.59
C PRO A 81 17.38 0.08 7.18
N ALA A 82 16.52 -0.94 7.08
CA ALA A 82 15.94 -1.36 5.81
C ALA A 82 15.00 -0.28 5.24
N ILE A 83 14.19 0.37 6.08
CA ILE A 83 13.32 1.48 5.66
C ILE A 83 14.15 2.66 5.16
N SER A 84 15.24 3.04 5.83
CA SER A 84 16.12 4.12 5.37
C SER A 84 16.71 3.86 3.98
N VAL A 85 17.06 2.61 3.68
CA VAL A 85 17.54 2.20 2.35
C VAL A 85 16.42 2.24 1.31
N LEU A 86 15.24 1.75 1.65
CA LEU A 86 14.08 1.80 0.75
C LEU A 86 13.66 3.25 0.47
N GLN A 87 13.76 4.13 1.46
CA GLN A 87 13.55 5.57 1.30
C GLN A 87 14.54 6.15 0.28
N LEU A 88 15.83 5.84 0.40
CA LEU A 88 16.84 6.27 -0.58
C LEU A 88 16.50 5.79 -2.01
N PHE A 89 16.01 4.55 -2.15
CA PHE A 89 15.61 4.02 -3.45
C PHE A 89 14.36 4.67 -4.05
N CYS A 90 13.51 5.33 -3.26
CA CYS A 90 12.41 6.15 -3.77
C CYS A 90 12.93 7.32 -4.63
N GLY A 91 14.09 7.88 -4.31
CA GLY A 91 14.74 8.94 -5.09
C GLY A 91 15.64 8.46 -6.23
N SER A 92 15.69 7.16 -6.53
CA SER A 92 16.59 6.62 -7.56
C SER A 92 16.19 7.03 -8.98
N ALA A 93 17.17 7.30 -9.84
CA ALA A 93 16.93 7.51 -11.27
C ALA A 93 16.44 6.23 -12.00
N LYS A 94 16.57 5.04 -11.39
CA LYS A 94 16.19 3.76 -11.99
C LYS A 94 14.74 3.41 -11.61
N PRO A 95 13.80 3.33 -12.58
CA PRO A 95 12.40 3.00 -12.30
C PRO A 95 12.20 1.66 -11.58
N ALA A 96 13.04 0.66 -11.88
CA ALA A 96 12.99 -0.64 -11.24
C ALA A 96 13.24 -0.57 -9.72
N LEU A 97 14.19 0.27 -9.27
CA LEU A 97 14.49 0.43 -7.85
C LEU A 97 13.38 1.20 -7.13
N ARG A 98 12.87 2.27 -7.75
CA ARG A 98 11.71 3.02 -7.22
C ARG A 98 10.51 2.11 -7.04
N PHE A 99 10.15 1.34 -8.07
CA PHE A 99 9.03 0.40 -8.00
C PHE A 99 9.22 -0.64 -6.89
N ALA A 100 10.40 -1.26 -6.84
CA ALA A 100 10.74 -2.26 -5.85
C ALA A 100 10.67 -1.69 -4.42
N ALA A 101 11.15 -0.47 -4.22
CA ALA A 101 11.12 0.23 -2.95
C ALA A 101 9.69 0.55 -2.50
N VAL A 102 8.91 1.23 -3.33
CA VAL A 102 7.53 1.61 -3.00
C VAL A 102 6.66 0.38 -2.77
N ARG A 103 6.82 -0.69 -3.57
CA ARG A 103 6.10 -1.95 -3.36
C ARG A 103 6.40 -2.56 -1.99
N THR A 104 7.67 -2.57 -1.59
CA THR A 104 8.07 -3.09 -0.27
C THR A 104 7.53 -2.20 0.85
N LEU A 105 7.67 -0.87 0.74
CA LEU A 105 7.14 0.09 1.71
C LEU A 105 5.61 -0.04 1.85
N ASN A 106 4.88 -0.25 0.76
CA ASN A 106 3.44 -0.46 0.78
C ASN A 106 3.03 -1.69 1.62
N LYS A 107 3.84 -2.77 1.54
CA LYS A 107 3.64 -3.98 2.34
C LYS A 107 3.96 -3.72 3.82
N VAL A 108 5.07 -3.05 4.11
CA VAL A 108 5.46 -2.70 5.49
C VAL A 108 4.43 -1.77 6.13
N ALA A 109 3.85 -0.84 5.38
CA ALA A 109 2.81 0.06 5.86
C ALA A 109 1.53 -0.65 6.36
N MET A 110 1.31 -1.91 5.97
CA MET A 110 0.17 -2.70 6.47
C MET A 110 0.39 -3.24 7.89
N THR A 111 1.64 -3.39 8.32
CA THR A 111 1.99 -3.94 9.65
C THR A 111 2.61 -2.88 10.57
N HIS A 112 3.45 -2.00 10.01
CA HIS A 112 4.21 -0.98 10.73
C HIS A 112 4.05 0.40 10.06
N PRO A 113 2.82 0.96 9.98
CA PRO A 113 2.56 2.23 9.29
C PRO A 113 3.40 3.38 9.86
N ALA A 114 3.58 3.44 11.19
CA ALA A 114 4.37 4.48 11.85
C ALA A 114 5.83 4.54 11.36
N ALA A 115 6.45 3.39 11.10
CA ALA A 115 7.84 3.34 10.64
C ALA A 115 8.02 3.89 9.22
N VAL A 116 6.98 3.77 8.38
CA VAL A 116 7.00 4.24 6.97
C VAL A 116 6.68 5.73 6.85
N THR A 117 6.15 6.37 7.89
CA THR A 117 5.82 7.81 7.87
C THR A 117 7.00 8.71 7.51
N ALA A 118 8.22 8.30 7.87
CA ALA A 118 9.45 9.01 7.51
C ALA A 118 9.67 9.11 5.99
N CYS A 119 9.07 8.20 5.21
CA CYS A 119 9.17 8.17 3.74
C CYS A 119 8.05 8.97 3.06
N ASN A 120 7.10 9.59 3.79
CA ASN A 120 5.94 10.22 3.17
C ASN A 120 6.31 11.34 2.20
N LEU A 121 7.34 12.15 2.51
CA LEU A 121 7.79 13.21 1.60
C LEU A 121 8.29 12.63 0.27
N ASP A 122 9.10 11.57 0.32
CA ASP A 122 9.62 10.90 -0.88
C ASP A 122 8.50 10.20 -1.67
N LEU A 123 7.53 9.60 -0.97
CA LEU A 123 6.37 8.99 -1.60
C LEU A 123 5.46 10.02 -2.28
N GLU A 124 5.32 11.22 -1.71
CA GLU A 124 4.55 12.32 -2.34
C GLU A 124 5.19 12.76 -3.65
N ASN A 125 6.53 12.83 -3.71
CA ASN A 125 7.25 13.13 -4.95
C ASN A 125 7.04 12.07 -6.03
N LEU A 126 6.71 10.83 -5.65
CA LEU A 126 6.43 9.73 -6.57
C LEU A 126 4.99 9.71 -7.11
N ILE A 127 4.09 10.56 -6.62
CA ILE A 127 2.74 10.69 -7.18
C ILE A 127 2.80 11.17 -8.64
N THR A 128 3.78 12.02 -8.96
CA THR A 128 4.00 12.57 -10.31
C THR A 128 4.96 11.72 -11.15
N ASP A 129 5.27 10.49 -10.72
CA ASP A 129 6.15 9.59 -11.46
C ASP A 129 5.56 9.24 -12.83
N SER A 130 6.41 9.20 -13.87
CA SER A 130 5.99 8.80 -15.21
C SER A 130 5.48 7.35 -15.26
N ASN A 131 5.92 6.49 -14.34
CA ASN A 131 5.39 5.15 -14.21
C ASN A 131 4.16 5.13 -13.29
N ARG A 132 2.98 4.94 -13.90
CA ARG A 132 1.69 4.93 -13.20
C ARG A 132 1.57 3.84 -12.13
N SER A 133 2.29 2.71 -12.27
CA SER A 133 2.32 1.68 -11.23
C SER A 133 3.06 2.15 -9.97
N ILE A 134 4.14 2.92 -10.13
CA ILE A 134 4.90 3.51 -9.02
C ILE A 134 4.03 4.53 -8.30
N ALA A 135 3.43 5.46 -9.06
CA ALA A 135 2.56 6.49 -8.51
C ALA A 135 1.34 5.90 -7.78
N THR A 136 0.69 4.88 -8.35
CA THR A 136 -0.46 4.21 -7.70
C THR A 136 -0.05 3.54 -6.38
N LEU A 137 1.10 2.86 -6.34
CA LEU A 137 1.61 2.27 -5.11
C LEU A 137 2.03 3.35 -4.09
N ALA A 138 2.57 4.48 -4.54
CA ALA A 138 2.94 5.60 -3.67
C ALA A 138 1.70 6.19 -3.01
N ILE A 139 0.64 6.48 -3.78
CA ILE A 139 -0.66 6.91 -3.27
C ILE A 139 -1.21 5.91 -2.27
N THR A 140 -1.26 4.63 -2.63
CA THR A 140 -1.78 3.57 -1.75
C THR A 140 -0.98 3.51 -0.44
N THR A 141 0.32 3.77 -0.49
CA THR A 141 1.19 3.80 0.71
C THR A 141 0.92 5.03 1.56
N LEU A 142 0.83 6.21 0.94
CA LEU A 142 0.50 7.47 1.62
C LEU A 142 -0.87 7.44 2.30
N LEU A 143 -1.87 6.78 1.71
CA LEU A 143 -3.17 6.62 2.34
C LEU A 143 -3.09 5.72 3.59
N LYS A 144 -2.20 4.71 3.60
CA LYS A 144 -1.98 3.85 4.77
C LYS A 144 -1.23 4.58 5.90
N THR A 145 -0.22 5.38 5.54
CA THR A 145 0.68 6.07 6.48
C THR A 145 0.23 7.49 6.83
N GLY A 146 -0.74 8.03 6.09
CA GLY A 146 -1.26 9.38 6.26
C GLY A 146 -1.85 9.61 7.64
N ALA A 147 -1.68 10.84 8.12
CA ALA A 147 -2.31 11.37 9.32
C ALA A 147 -3.63 12.07 8.95
N GLU A 148 -4.51 12.25 9.92
CA GLU A 148 -5.81 12.90 9.71
C GLU A 148 -5.66 14.32 9.12
N SER A 149 -4.60 15.04 9.51
CA SER A 149 -4.29 16.39 9.03
C SER A 149 -3.85 16.47 7.57
N SER A 150 -3.32 15.37 7.00
CA SER A 150 -2.81 15.35 5.62
C SER A 150 -3.87 14.91 4.61
N VAL A 151 -5.01 14.37 5.05
CA VAL A 151 -6.05 13.79 4.19
C VAL A 151 -6.52 14.78 3.12
N ASP A 152 -6.87 16.00 3.52
CA ASP A 152 -7.39 17.02 2.61
C ASP A 152 -6.41 17.37 1.47
N ARG A 153 -5.13 17.49 1.81
CA ARG A 153 -4.06 17.78 0.82
C ARG A 153 -3.82 16.60 -0.11
N LEU A 154 -3.76 15.38 0.44
CA LEU A 154 -3.56 14.16 -0.34
C LEU A 154 -4.70 13.94 -1.34
N MET A 155 -5.96 14.11 -0.92
CA MET A 155 -7.11 13.96 -1.81
C MET A 155 -7.07 14.91 -3.00
N LYS A 156 -6.65 16.17 -2.80
CA LYS A 156 -6.48 17.14 -3.89
C LYS A 156 -5.41 16.71 -4.90
N GLN A 157 -4.29 16.17 -4.44
CA GLN A 157 -3.22 15.68 -5.33
C GLN A 157 -3.65 14.42 -6.09
N ILE A 158 -4.38 13.53 -5.42
CA ILE A 158 -4.86 12.27 -6.01
C ILE A 158 -5.94 12.54 -7.07
N ALA A 159 -6.77 13.57 -6.91
CA ALA A 159 -7.79 13.97 -7.87
C ALA A 159 -7.23 14.07 -9.30
N THR A 160 -6.12 14.80 -9.46
CA THR A 160 -5.47 15.01 -10.77
C THR A 160 -4.86 13.72 -11.31
N PHE A 161 -4.37 12.83 -10.45
CA PHE A 161 -3.78 11.57 -10.88
C PHE A 161 -4.83 10.56 -11.35
N VAL A 162 -5.96 10.48 -10.64
CA VAL A 162 -7.02 9.48 -10.89
C VAL A 162 -7.67 9.66 -12.27
N SER A 163 -7.76 10.90 -12.78
CA SER A 163 -8.29 11.17 -14.12
C SER A 163 -7.36 10.71 -15.25
N GLU A 164 -6.07 10.49 -14.97
CA GLU A 164 -5.05 10.13 -15.97
C GLU A 164 -4.74 8.63 -16.06
N ILE A 165 -5.41 7.79 -15.25
CA ILE A 165 -5.11 6.35 -15.13
C ILE A 165 -6.27 5.47 -15.60
N SER A 166 -5.96 4.21 -15.90
CA SER A 166 -6.96 3.22 -16.25
C SER A 166 -7.82 2.80 -15.05
N ASP A 167 -9.02 2.30 -15.33
CA ASP A 167 -9.99 1.88 -14.31
C ASP A 167 -9.43 0.81 -13.36
N GLU A 168 -8.56 -0.09 -13.85
CA GLU A 168 -7.87 -1.07 -13.01
C GLU A 168 -7.07 -0.41 -11.87
N PHE A 169 -6.35 0.67 -12.16
CA PHE A 169 -5.61 1.42 -11.14
C PHE A 169 -6.55 2.26 -10.27
N LYS A 170 -7.63 2.81 -10.84
CA LYS A 170 -8.63 3.57 -10.06
C LYS A 170 -9.29 2.69 -8.99
N VAL A 171 -9.60 1.42 -9.30
CA VAL A 171 -10.12 0.45 -8.32
C VAL A 171 -9.17 0.29 -7.13
N VAL A 172 -7.85 0.24 -7.35
CA VAL A 172 -6.87 0.16 -6.27
C VAL A 172 -6.90 1.41 -5.38
N VAL A 173 -7.04 2.59 -5.98
CA VAL A 173 -7.17 3.86 -5.23
C VAL A 173 -8.45 3.86 -4.38
N VAL A 174 -9.58 3.42 -4.94
CA VAL A 174 -10.86 3.31 -4.22
C VAL A 174 -10.76 2.38 -3.01
N GLN A 175 -10.11 1.23 -3.14
CA GLN A 175 -9.87 0.31 -2.01
C GLN A 175 -9.00 0.95 -0.91
N ALA A 176 -8.02 1.76 -1.30
CA ALA A 176 -7.19 2.50 -0.34
C ALA A 176 -8.00 3.59 0.39
N ILE A 177 -8.89 4.29 -0.32
CA ILE A 177 -9.80 5.29 0.27
C ILE A 177 -10.78 4.62 1.25
N ARG A 178 -11.32 3.45 0.91
CA ARG A 178 -12.16 2.66 1.84
C ARG A 178 -11.47 2.42 3.17
N SER A 179 -10.20 1.98 3.12
CA SER A 179 -9.39 1.74 4.32
C SER A 179 -9.15 3.04 5.10
N LEU A 180 -8.99 4.17 4.40
CA LEU A 180 -8.82 5.48 5.01
C LEU A 180 -10.09 5.97 5.72
N CYS A 181 -11.26 5.76 5.13
CA CYS A 181 -12.55 6.10 5.77
C CYS A 181 -12.73 5.34 7.09
N GLN A 182 -12.36 4.06 7.12
CA GLN A 182 -12.39 3.25 8.35
C GLN A 182 -11.39 3.76 9.39
N LYS A 183 -10.21 4.22 8.96
CA LYS A 183 -9.16 4.76 9.84
C LYS A 183 -9.51 6.15 10.41
N PHE A 184 -10.14 7.02 9.62
CA PHE A 184 -10.50 8.38 10.01
C PHE A 184 -11.99 8.68 9.76
N PRO A 185 -12.91 8.13 10.58
CA PRO A 185 -14.35 8.29 10.37
C PRO A 185 -14.81 9.75 10.34
N ARG A 186 -14.15 10.65 11.08
CA ARG A 186 -14.47 12.09 11.12
C ARG A 186 -14.20 12.82 9.79
N LYS A 187 -13.38 12.24 8.92
CA LYS A 187 -13.08 12.79 7.59
C LYS A 187 -14.02 12.26 6.50
N HIS A 188 -15.08 11.54 6.87
CA HIS A 188 -16.02 10.95 5.92
C HIS A 188 -16.56 11.96 4.91
N ALA A 189 -16.88 13.20 5.31
CA ALA A 189 -17.40 14.20 4.39
C ALA A 189 -16.45 14.48 3.20
N VAL A 190 -15.15 14.65 3.45
CA VAL A 190 -14.15 14.92 2.40
C VAL A 190 -13.97 13.69 1.50
N LEU A 191 -13.87 12.51 2.11
CA LEU A 191 -13.63 11.26 1.39
C LEU A 191 -14.85 10.83 0.56
N MET A 192 -16.05 11.03 1.07
CA MET A 192 -17.30 10.72 0.36
C MET A 192 -17.55 11.69 -0.79
N ASN A 193 -17.29 12.98 -0.61
CA ASN A 193 -17.36 13.95 -1.71
C ASN A 193 -16.37 13.58 -2.83
N PHE A 194 -15.17 13.13 -2.46
CA PHE A 194 -14.18 12.65 -3.43
C PHE A 194 -14.65 11.40 -4.18
N LEU A 195 -15.18 10.40 -3.46
CA LEU A 195 -15.77 9.20 -4.06
C LEU A 195 -16.98 9.53 -4.95
N SER A 196 -17.83 10.48 -4.54
CA SER A 196 -18.98 10.92 -5.32
C SER A 196 -18.54 11.59 -6.62
N ALA A 197 -17.51 12.44 -6.60
CA ALA A 197 -16.97 13.03 -7.82
C ALA A 197 -16.46 11.94 -8.78
N MET A 198 -15.67 10.99 -8.26
CA MET A 198 -15.22 9.81 -9.00
C MET A 198 -16.36 8.94 -9.55
N LEU A 199 -17.49 8.88 -8.83
CA LEU A 199 -18.68 8.13 -9.22
C LEU A 199 -19.44 8.79 -10.38
N ARG A 200 -19.34 10.11 -10.56
CA ARG A 200 -19.97 10.84 -11.67
C ARG A 200 -19.16 10.84 -12.96
N ASP A 201 -17.84 10.73 -12.88
CA ASP A 201 -16.97 10.71 -14.07
C ASP A 201 -17.25 9.50 -14.98
N GLU A 202 -16.70 9.44 -16.20
CA GLU A 202 -16.81 8.21 -17.00
C GLU A 202 -16.01 7.05 -16.41
N GLY A 203 -16.52 5.81 -16.57
CA GLY A 203 -15.80 4.62 -16.16
C GLY A 203 -16.59 3.31 -16.32
N GLY A 204 -15.85 2.20 -16.34
CA GLY A 204 -16.37 0.85 -16.46
C GLY A 204 -17.13 0.37 -15.23
N LEU A 205 -17.91 -0.69 -15.42
CA LEU A 205 -18.79 -1.27 -14.40
C LEU A 205 -18.04 -1.64 -13.12
N ASP A 206 -16.91 -2.33 -13.21
CA ASP A 206 -16.16 -2.81 -12.03
C ASP A 206 -15.63 -1.64 -11.17
N TYR A 207 -15.19 -0.57 -11.83
CA TYR A 207 -14.74 0.64 -11.15
C TYR A 207 -15.90 1.35 -10.45
N LYS A 208 -17.03 1.54 -11.14
CA LYS A 208 -18.24 2.16 -10.55
C LYS A 208 -18.81 1.33 -9.41
N ALA A 209 -18.84 0.01 -9.57
CA ALA A 209 -19.25 -0.92 -8.53
C ALA A 209 -18.34 -0.83 -7.30
N ALA A 210 -17.01 -0.76 -7.48
CA ALA A 210 -16.07 -0.60 -6.37
C ALA A 210 -16.27 0.70 -5.59
N ILE A 211 -16.60 1.81 -6.26
CA ILE A 211 -16.91 3.08 -5.60
C ILE A 211 -18.21 2.97 -4.81
N ALA A 212 -19.28 2.45 -5.44
CA ALA A 212 -20.57 2.26 -4.79
C ALA A 212 -20.43 1.36 -3.56
N ASP A 213 -19.75 0.22 -3.68
CA ASP A 213 -19.47 -0.70 -2.56
C ASP A 213 -18.69 -0.01 -1.43
N THR A 214 -17.80 0.92 -1.78
CA THR A 214 -17.05 1.71 -0.80
C THR A 214 -17.95 2.72 -0.09
N ILE A 215 -18.81 3.44 -0.81
CA ILE A 215 -19.77 4.38 -0.21
C ILE A 215 -20.70 3.63 0.75
N ILE A 216 -21.25 2.49 0.32
CA ILE A 216 -22.12 1.63 1.14
C ILE A 216 -21.39 1.19 2.41
N ALA A 217 -20.16 0.68 2.30
CA ALA A 217 -19.39 0.24 3.47
C ALA A 217 -19.08 1.39 4.45
N VAL A 218 -18.94 2.63 3.96
CA VAL A 218 -18.74 3.80 4.82
C VAL A 218 -20.04 4.19 5.53
N MET A 219 -21.18 4.10 4.86
CA MET A 219 -22.50 4.36 5.45
C MET A 219 -22.84 3.35 6.55
N GLU A 220 -22.57 2.06 6.32
CA GLU A 220 -22.77 1.00 7.31
C GLU A 220 -21.86 1.17 8.54
N GLY A 221 -20.63 1.66 8.33
CA GLY A 221 -19.65 1.87 9.40
C GLY A 221 -19.77 3.21 10.13
N ASN A 222 -20.50 4.20 9.58
CA ASN A 222 -20.61 5.53 10.16
C ASN A 222 -22.01 6.14 9.94
N ALA A 223 -22.79 6.27 11.02
CA ALA A 223 -24.14 6.83 10.97
C ALA A 223 -24.18 8.30 10.49
N GLU A 224 -23.13 9.09 10.71
CA GLU A 224 -23.04 10.48 10.23
C GLU A 224 -22.84 10.55 8.70
N ALA A 225 -22.28 9.50 8.12
CA ALA A 225 -22.07 9.36 6.68
C ALA A 225 -23.33 8.89 5.94
N LYS A 226 -24.31 8.31 6.64
CA LYS A 226 -25.48 7.63 6.03
C LYS A 226 -26.27 8.56 5.10
N GLU A 227 -26.66 9.74 5.59
CA GLU A 227 -27.45 10.71 4.82
C GLU A 227 -26.72 11.18 3.55
N ALA A 228 -25.45 11.55 3.69
CA ALA A 228 -24.64 11.99 2.54
C ALA A 228 -24.45 10.87 1.51
N GLY A 229 -24.25 9.63 1.99
CA GLY A 229 -24.06 8.47 1.12
C GLY A 229 -25.32 8.12 0.34
N LEU A 230 -26.49 8.14 0.99
CA LEU A 230 -27.77 7.98 0.30
C LEU A 230 -27.95 9.05 -0.77
N ALA A 231 -27.70 10.32 -0.45
CA ALA A 231 -27.82 11.42 -1.41
C ALA A 231 -26.91 11.24 -2.64
N HIS A 232 -25.64 10.89 -2.45
CA HIS A 232 -24.71 10.64 -3.56
C HIS A 232 -25.11 9.43 -4.41
N LEU A 233 -25.64 8.37 -3.80
CA LEU A 233 -26.12 7.19 -4.52
C LEU A 233 -27.42 7.48 -5.29
N CYS A 234 -28.32 8.30 -4.72
CA CYS A 234 -29.53 8.77 -5.40
C CYS A 234 -29.18 9.61 -6.64
N GLU A 235 -28.25 10.56 -6.51
CA GLU A 235 -27.83 11.37 -7.66
C GLU A 235 -27.18 10.50 -8.76
N PHE A 236 -26.40 9.48 -8.38
CA PHE A 236 -25.78 8.60 -9.36
C PHE A 236 -26.78 7.76 -10.16
N ILE A 237 -27.85 7.26 -9.53
CA ILE A 237 -28.83 6.41 -10.25
C ILE A 237 -29.62 7.19 -11.31
N GLU A 238 -29.72 8.51 -11.20
CA GLU A 238 -30.41 9.35 -12.20
C GLU A 238 -29.72 9.29 -13.57
N ASP A 239 -28.39 9.30 -13.57
CA ASP A 239 -27.55 9.31 -14.78
C ASP A 239 -26.77 8.00 -14.98
N CYS A 240 -27.15 6.91 -14.30
CA CYS A 240 -26.40 5.65 -14.35
C CYS A 240 -26.62 4.89 -15.66
N GLU A 241 -25.57 4.75 -16.46
CA GLU A 241 -25.59 3.94 -17.70
C GLU A 241 -25.58 2.42 -17.44
N HIS A 242 -25.18 2.00 -16.24
CA HIS A 242 -24.99 0.60 -15.87
C HIS A 242 -26.22 0.02 -15.18
N THR A 243 -27.13 -0.59 -15.94
CA THR A 243 -28.43 -1.08 -15.43
C THR A 243 -28.30 -2.04 -14.24
N SER A 244 -27.33 -2.95 -14.25
CA SER A 244 -27.12 -3.91 -13.15
C SER A 244 -26.73 -3.22 -11.84
N LEU A 245 -25.90 -2.18 -11.93
CA LEU A 245 -25.47 -1.39 -10.77
C LEU A 245 -26.60 -0.50 -10.26
N ALA A 246 -27.34 0.15 -11.17
CA ALA A 246 -28.50 0.98 -10.84
C ALA A 246 -29.57 0.19 -10.08
N VAL A 247 -29.93 -1.02 -10.54
CA VAL A 247 -30.90 -1.89 -9.87
C VAL A 247 -30.44 -2.27 -8.47
N ARG A 248 -29.14 -2.57 -8.28
CA ARG A 248 -28.59 -2.92 -6.98
C ARG A 248 -28.64 -1.74 -6.00
N ILE A 249 -28.28 -0.54 -6.47
CA ILE A 249 -28.33 0.68 -5.65
C ILE A 249 -29.79 1.04 -5.33
N LEU A 250 -30.71 0.95 -6.30
CA LEU A 250 -32.15 1.16 -6.07
C LEU A 250 -32.72 0.22 -5.01
N HIS A 251 -32.32 -1.06 -5.03
CA HIS A 251 -32.73 -2.01 -4.01
C HIS A 251 -32.27 -1.58 -2.60
N LEU A 252 -31.01 -1.16 -2.48
CA LEU A 252 -30.47 -0.64 -1.22
C LEU A 252 -31.21 0.64 -0.77
N LEU A 253 -31.44 1.59 -1.67
CA LEU A 253 -32.17 2.82 -1.38
C LEU A 253 -33.61 2.52 -0.92
N GLY A 254 -34.27 1.52 -1.50
CA GLY A 254 -35.60 1.06 -1.06
C GLY A 254 -35.62 0.45 0.33
N GLN A 255 -34.52 -0.16 0.79
CA GLN A 255 -34.38 -0.71 2.14
C GLN A 255 -34.03 0.36 3.17
N GLU A 256 -33.11 1.26 2.83
CA GLU A 256 -32.56 2.25 3.76
C GLU A 256 -33.39 3.55 3.80
N GLY A 257 -34.08 3.90 2.71
CA GLY A 257 -34.92 5.10 2.58
C GLY A 257 -35.95 5.28 3.69
N PRO A 258 -36.72 4.24 4.09
CA PRO A 258 -37.67 4.32 5.21
C PRO A 258 -37.03 4.66 6.56
N THR A 259 -35.71 4.45 6.71
CA THR A 259 -34.96 4.71 7.94
C THR A 259 -34.15 6.01 7.89
N SER A 260 -34.21 6.74 6.77
CA SER A 260 -33.56 8.04 6.59
C SER A 260 -34.26 9.12 7.41
N LYS A 261 -33.52 10.15 7.85
CA LYS A 261 -34.09 11.30 8.58
C LYS A 261 -34.98 12.16 7.69
N GLN A 262 -34.83 12.07 6.37
CA GLN A 262 -35.67 12.73 5.37
C GLN A 262 -36.11 11.70 4.31
N PRO A 263 -37.17 10.92 4.57
CA PRO A 263 -37.78 10.10 3.54
C PRO A 263 -38.41 11.03 2.49
N SER A 264 -37.87 11.00 1.27
CA SER A 264 -38.45 11.70 0.11
C SER A 264 -39.53 10.84 -0.55
#